data_AF-A0A838NXQ4-F1
#
_entry.id   AF-A0A838NXQ4-F1
#
_cell.length_a   1.000
_cell.length_b   1.000
_cell.length_c   1.000
_cell.angle_alpha   90.00
_cell.angle_beta   90.00
_cell.angle_gamma   90.00
#
_symmetry.space_group_name_H-M   'P 1'
#
loop_
_entity.id
_entity.type
_entity.pdbx_description
1 polymer ?
#
loop_
_entity_poly.entity_id
_entity_poly.type
_entity_poly.pdbx_seq_one_letter_code
_entity_poly.pdbx_strand_id
1 'polypeptide(L)'
;MCYFLHLATPLTLSEVRSMLPAGLSAHAVDSAERAVLRELHPAGQSVLRLLVGACSCDLVRSRGASPREDERDLRERYRRLGLSREATLSALDIHRSGAARRIEPRDGWPSAVAAFVAEHARNAGPTLYFLGFSPVPRLTLSSPPGRLVAWTVADVRGRPDAWLTESRPTLVT
;
A
#
# COMPACT_ATOMS: atom_id res chain seq x y z
N MET A 1 -3.56 -0.52 11.37
CA MET A 1 -4.18 0.81 11.19
C MET A 1 -3.18 1.92 10.93
N CYS A 2 -2.02 1.81 10.27
CA CYS A 2 -1.52 0.91 9.22
C CYS A 2 -2.40 0.89 7.97
N TYR A 3 -1.98 1.67 6.99
CA TYR A 3 -2.25 1.40 5.58
C TYR A 3 -1.51 0.15 5.12
N PHE A 4 -2.10 -0.53 4.14
CA PHE A 4 -1.52 -1.65 3.42
C PHE A 4 -1.79 -1.49 1.93
N LEU A 5 -0.73 -1.38 1.15
CA LEU A 5 -0.78 -1.34 -0.31
C LEU A 5 -0.68 -2.76 -0.84
N HIS A 6 -1.68 -3.17 -1.61
CA HIS A 6 -1.72 -4.43 -2.34
C HIS A 6 -1.61 -4.15 -3.84
N LEU A 7 -1.01 -5.07 -4.60
CA LEU A 7 -1.07 -5.06 -6.07
C LEU A 7 -1.41 -6.45 -6.62
N ALA A 8 -2.12 -6.45 -7.76
CA ALA A 8 -2.29 -7.61 -8.62
C ALA A 8 -1.52 -7.38 -9.93
N THR A 9 -0.57 -8.25 -10.23
CA THR A 9 0.45 -8.09 -11.29
C THR A 9 0.68 -9.41 -12.02
N PRO A 10 0.97 -9.39 -13.33
CA PRO A 10 1.40 -10.60 -14.05
C PRO A 10 2.80 -11.08 -13.64
N LEU A 11 3.63 -10.25 -13.02
CA LEU A 11 4.97 -10.62 -12.56
C LEU A 11 4.94 -11.53 -11.32
N THR A 12 6.00 -12.32 -11.14
CA THR A 12 6.25 -13.11 -9.93
C THR A 12 6.71 -12.24 -8.75
N LEU A 13 6.64 -12.79 -7.53
CA LEU A 13 7.19 -12.15 -6.33
C LEU A 13 8.70 -11.82 -6.47
N SER A 14 9.47 -12.67 -7.15
CA SER A 14 10.89 -12.48 -7.40
C SER A 14 11.16 -11.28 -8.31
N GLU A 15 10.43 -11.17 -9.41
CA GLU A 15 10.56 -10.06 -10.37
C GLU A 15 10.12 -8.73 -9.74
N VAL A 16 9.01 -8.72 -8.99
CA VAL A 16 8.61 -7.51 -8.27
C VAL A 16 9.69 -7.08 -7.27
N ARG A 17 10.29 -8.03 -6.53
CA ARG A 17 11.34 -7.73 -5.55
C ARG A 17 12.62 -7.18 -6.16
N SER A 18 13.02 -7.56 -7.38
CA SER A 18 14.21 -6.98 -8.03
C SER A 18 13.99 -5.55 -8.51
N MET A 19 12.73 -5.12 -8.66
CA MET A 19 12.35 -3.77 -9.07
C MET A 19 12.07 -2.81 -7.90
N LEU A 20 11.99 -3.29 -6.66
CA LEU A 20 11.65 -2.45 -5.52
C LEU A 20 12.79 -1.48 -5.17
N PRO A 21 12.48 -0.19 -4.92
CA PRO A 21 13.46 0.73 -4.36
C PRO A 21 13.81 0.32 -2.92
N ALA A 22 15.02 0.66 -2.49
CA ALA A 22 15.55 0.27 -1.19
C ALA A 22 14.61 0.65 -0.02
N GLY A 23 14.39 -0.30 0.90
CA GLY A 23 13.52 -0.14 2.07
C GLY A 23 12.04 -0.50 1.87
N LEU A 24 11.59 -0.71 0.62
CA LEU A 24 10.35 -1.41 0.33
C LEU A 24 10.55 -2.94 0.35
N SER A 25 9.49 -3.67 0.65
CA SER A 25 9.44 -5.13 0.63
C SER A 25 8.10 -5.61 0.06
N ALA A 26 8.15 -6.64 -0.78
CA ALA A 26 6.96 -7.33 -1.29
C ALA A 26 6.80 -8.67 -0.59
N HIS A 27 5.56 -9.00 -0.26
CA HIS A 27 5.16 -10.26 0.40
C HIS A 27 3.97 -10.85 -0.35
N ALA A 28 3.92 -12.17 -0.50
CA ALA A 28 2.73 -12.84 -1.03
C ALA A 28 1.56 -12.69 -0.04
N VAL A 29 0.35 -12.56 -0.57
CA VAL A 29 -0.89 -12.55 0.22
C VAL A 29 -1.50 -13.95 0.30
N ASP A 30 -2.44 -14.17 1.22
CA ASP A 30 -3.14 -15.44 1.32
C ASP A 30 -4.10 -15.71 0.12
N SER A 31 -4.64 -16.92 0.03
CA SER A 31 -5.49 -17.32 -1.09
C SER A 31 -6.81 -16.54 -1.17
N ALA A 32 -7.35 -16.08 -0.05
CA ALA A 32 -8.58 -15.29 -0.01
C ALA A 32 -8.33 -13.84 -0.47
N GLU A 33 -7.26 -13.22 0.04
CA GLU A 33 -6.79 -11.90 -0.44
C GLU A 33 -6.50 -11.92 -1.95
N ARG A 34 -5.95 -13.03 -2.45
CA ARG A 34 -5.63 -13.22 -3.87
C ARG A 34 -6.86 -13.36 -4.76
N ALA A 35 -7.88 -14.11 -4.32
CA ALA A 35 -9.11 -14.29 -5.08
C ALA A 35 -9.80 -12.94 -5.34
N VAL A 36 -9.95 -12.14 -4.27
CA VAL A 36 -10.62 -10.84 -4.29
C VAL A 36 -10.01 -9.86 -5.30
N LEU A 37 -8.68 -9.71 -5.36
CA LEU A 37 -8.07 -8.80 -6.33
C LEU A 37 -7.99 -9.38 -7.76
N ARG A 38 -8.09 -10.70 -7.93
CA ARG A 38 -8.18 -11.35 -9.24
C ARG A 38 -9.55 -11.18 -9.91
N GLU A 39 -10.62 -11.07 -9.14
CA GLU A 39 -11.94 -10.70 -9.66
C GLU A 39 -11.92 -9.30 -10.30
N LEU A 40 -11.13 -8.38 -9.73
CA LEU A 40 -10.96 -7.01 -10.23
C LEU A 40 -9.93 -6.89 -11.36
N HIS A 41 -8.91 -7.76 -11.39
CA HIS A 41 -7.88 -7.80 -12.45
C HIS A 41 -7.43 -9.24 -12.75
N PRO A 42 -8.13 -9.95 -13.64
CA PRO A 42 -7.83 -11.37 -13.94
C PRO A 42 -6.43 -11.63 -14.51
N ALA A 43 -5.83 -10.63 -15.16
CA ALA A 43 -4.45 -10.72 -15.67
C ALA A 43 -3.39 -10.65 -14.54
N GLY A 44 -3.78 -10.29 -13.31
CA GLY A 44 -2.95 -10.38 -12.12
C GLY A 44 -2.65 -11.83 -11.73
N GLN A 45 -1.50 -12.36 -12.15
CA GLN A 45 -1.06 -13.70 -11.78
C GLN A 45 -0.67 -13.79 -10.30
N SER A 46 0.13 -12.84 -9.84
CA SER A 46 0.51 -12.67 -8.44
C SER A 46 -0.33 -11.58 -7.80
N VAL A 47 -0.71 -11.80 -6.53
CA VAL A 47 -1.20 -10.73 -5.65
C VAL A 47 -0.23 -10.59 -4.49
N LEU A 48 0.26 -9.38 -4.29
CA LEU A 48 1.35 -9.04 -3.38
C LEU A 48 0.96 -7.87 -2.49
N ARG A 49 1.60 -7.77 -1.33
CA ARG A 49 1.51 -6.62 -0.40
C ARG A 49 2.85 -5.92 -0.33
N LEU A 50 2.86 -4.61 -0.60
CA LEU A 50 4.04 -3.74 -0.52
C LEU A 50 4.08 -3.03 0.82
N LEU A 51 5.12 -3.28 1.59
CA LEU A 51 5.37 -2.65 2.87
C LEU A 51 6.64 -1.84 2.80
N VAL A 52 6.60 -0.60 3.30
CA VAL A 52 7.78 -0.01 3.89
C VAL A 52 7.90 -0.65 5.27
N GLY A 53 8.96 -1.42 5.55
CA GLY A 53 9.06 -2.25 6.76
C GLY A 53 7.79 -3.08 7.08
N ALA A 54 7.00 -2.67 8.09
CA ALA A 54 5.80 -3.38 8.55
C ALA A 54 4.44 -2.79 8.11
N CYS A 55 4.39 -1.61 7.48
CA CYS A 55 3.14 -1.00 7.00
C CYS A 55 3.37 0.00 5.85
N SER A 56 2.32 0.34 5.11
CA SER A 56 2.39 1.21 3.94
C SER A 56 2.03 2.67 4.24
N CYS A 57 1.98 3.10 5.52
CA CYS A 57 1.60 4.48 5.88
C CYS A 57 2.48 5.54 5.19
N ASP A 58 3.79 5.29 5.16
CA ASP A 58 4.78 6.21 4.62
C ASP A 58 4.59 6.45 3.11
N LEU A 59 3.89 5.57 2.40
CA LEU A 59 3.59 5.72 0.96
C LEU A 59 2.50 6.75 0.66
N VAL A 60 1.70 7.10 1.67
CA VAL A 60 0.48 7.91 1.51
C VAL A 60 0.45 9.12 2.44
N ARG A 61 1.37 9.17 3.40
CA ARG A 61 1.57 10.32 4.28
C ARG A 61 3.02 10.37 4.73
N SER A 62 3.68 11.50 4.52
CA SER A 62 4.93 11.82 5.21
C SER A 62 4.74 11.76 6.72
N ARG A 63 5.74 11.28 7.44
CA ARG A 63 5.69 11.25 8.91
C ARG A 63 5.81 12.66 9.45
N GLY A 64 4.98 13.00 10.44
CA GLY A 64 5.14 14.26 11.16
C GLY A 64 6.47 14.30 11.92
N ALA A 65 7.00 15.50 12.18
CA ALA A 65 8.21 15.66 12.99
C ALA A 65 8.06 15.10 14.43
N SER A 66 6.81 14.91 14.89
CA SER A 66 6.48 14.30 16.16
C SER A 66 5.84 12.91 15.97
N PRO A 67 6.53 11.81 16.32
CA PRO A 67 5.95 10.47 16.33
C PRO A 67 4.70 10.33 17.22
N ARG A 68 4.56 11.20 18.23
CA ARG A 68 3.37 11.23 19.11
C ARG A 68 2.14 11.76 18.39
N GLU A 69 2.31 12.69 17.44
CA GLU A 69 1.21 13.22 16.64
C GLU A 69 0.82 12.23 15.55
N ASP A 70 1.81 11.59 14.91
CA ASP A 70 1.59 10.44 14.05
C ASP A 70 0.71 9.38 14.73
N GLU A 71 1.08 8.94 15.95
CA GLU A 71 0.26 8.00 16.72
C GLU A 71 -1.11 8.55 17.14
N ARG A 72 -1.23 9.84 17.45
CA ARG A 72 -2.49 10.46 17.88
C ARG A 72 -3.55 10.37 16.78
N ASP A 73 -3.17 10.63 15.54
CA ASP A 73 -4.08 10.56 14.39
C ASP A 73 -4.55 9.12 14.13
N LEU A 74 -3.63 8.15 14.22
CA LEU A 74 -3.99 6.74 14.11
C LEU A 74 -4.94 6.33 15.25
N ARG A 75 -4.67 6.74 16.51
CA ARG A 75 -5.54 6.52 17.69
C ARG A 75 -6.92 7.13 17.56
N GLU A 76 -7.04 8.32 17.00
CA GLU A 76 -8.34 8.93 16.70
C GLU A 76 -9.10 8.11 15.66
N ARG A 77 -8.41 7.65 14.61
CA ARG A 77 -9.03 6.85 13.57
C ARG A 77 -9.39 5.42 14.01
N TYR A 78 -8.59 4.81 14.88
CA TYR A 78 -8.90 3.54 15.54
C TYR A 78 -10.19 3.63 16.37
N ARG A 79 -10.36 4.71 17.15
CA ARG A 79 -11.57 4.95 17.94
C ARG A 79 -12.82 5.11 17.07
N ARG A 80 -12.73 5.88 15.98
CA ARG A 80 -13.84 6.04 15.00
C ARG A 80 -14.26 4.74 14.31
N LEU A 81 -13.39 3.71 14.30
CA LEU A 81 -13.67 2.39 13.75
C LEU A 81 -14.13 1.37 14.82
N GLY A 82 -14.42 1.81 16.05
CA GLY A 82 -14.97 0.96 17.11
C GLY A 82 -14.03 -0.13 17.63
N LEU A 83 -12.72 -0.04 17.34
CA LEU A 83 -11.75 -1.05 17.74
C LEU A 83 -11.55 -1.11 19.25
N SER A 84 -11.32 -2.31 19.77
CA SER A 84 -10.91 -2.50 21.16
C SER A 84 -9.56 -1.82 21.43
N ARG A 85 -9.30 -1.51 22.70
CA ARG A 85 -8.00 -0.98 23.15
C ARG A 85 -6.84 -1.91 22.79
N GLU A 86 -7.04 -3.22 22.92
CA GLU A 86 -6.04 -4.24 22.60
C GLU A 86 -5.71 -4.27 21.10
N ALA A 87 -6.74 -4.31 20.24
CA ALA A 87 -6.55 -4.26 18.78
C ALA A 87 -5.90 -2.94 18.34
N THR A 88 -6.22 -1.83 19.03
CA THR A 88 -5.57 -0.53 18.82
C THR A 88 -4.08 -0.57 19.18
N LEU A 89 -3.70 -1.19 20.31
CA LEU A 89 -2.29 -1.30 20.72
C LEU A 89 -1.50 -2.20 19.76
N SER A 90 -2.01 -3.39 19.45
CA SER A 90 -1.39 -4.31 18.48
C SER A 90 -1.16 -3.64 17.12
N ALA A 91 -2.15 -2.90 16.62
CA ALA A 91 -2.04 -2.18 15.37
C ALA A 91 -1.06 -0.97 15.43
N LEU A 92 -0.83 -0.37 16.60
CA LEU A 92 0.22 0.63 16.80
C LEU A 92 1.62 -0.01 16.85
N ASP A 93 1.78 -1.19 17.40
CA ASP A 93 3.08 -1.88 17.47
C ASP A 93 3.58 -2.31 16.08
N ILE A 94 2.66 -2.68 15.17
CA ILE A 94 2.97 -2.84 13.73
C ILE A 94 3.49 -1.52 13.13
N HIS A 95 2.90 -0.38 13.49
CA HIS A 95 3.36 0.92 12.99
C HIS A 95 4.74 1.32 13.54
N ARG A 96 4.97 1.13 14.85
CA ARG A 96 6.22 1.45 15.56
C ARG A 96 7.40 0.60 15.10
N SER A 97 7.22 -0.72 15.06
CA SER A 97 8.24 -1.67 14.58
C SER A 97 8.65 -1.36 13.14
N GLY A 98 7.71 -0.84 12.35
CA GLY A 98 7.97 -0.26 11.06
C GLY A 98 8.91 0.96 11.11
N ALA A 99 8.54 2.00 11.85
CA ALA A 99 9.14 3.34 11.77
C ALA A 99 10.66 3.38 12.07
N ALA A 100 11.15 2.54 12.99
CA ALA A 100 12.46 2.69 13.62
C ALA A 100 13.71 2.34 12.76
N ARG A 101 13.57 2.03 11.46
CA ARG A 101 14.67 1.41 10.65
C ARG A 101 14.78 1.88 9.20
N ARG A 102 14.44 3.14 8.89
CA ARG A 102 14.31 3.61 7.50
C ARG A 102 15.16 4.85 7.22
N ILE A 103 15.93 4.78 6.13
CA ILE A 103 16.38 5.96 5.41
C ILE A 103 15.27 6.28 4.41
N GLU A 104 14.67 7.45 4.51
CA GLU A 104 13.68 7.91 3.52
C GLU A 104 14.40 8.26 2.20
N PRO A 105 13.84 7.90 1.02
CA PRO A 105 14.38 8.35 -0.27
C PRO A 105 14.47 9.88 -0.33
N ARG A 106 15.45 10.41 -1.06
CA ARG A 106 15.71 11.87 -1.18
C ARG A 106 14.45 12.68 -1.53
N ASP A 107 13.64 12.15 -2.44
CA ASP A 107 12.44 12.81 -2.97
C ASP A 107 11.15 12.30 -2.29
N GLY A 108 11.27 11.57 -1.17
CA GLY A 108 10.18 10.98 -0.40
C GLY A 108 9.68 9.63 -0.92
N TRP A 109 8.96 8.92 -0.05
CA TRP A 109 8.34 7.62 -0.40
C TRP A 109 7.30 7.68 -1.53
N PRO A 110 6.40 8.68 -1.64
CA PRO A 110 5.45 8.76 -2.75
C PRO A 110 6.14 8.81 -4.11
N SER A 111 7.20 9.62 -4.25
CA SER A 111 8.01 9.74 -5.46
C SER A 111 8.72 8.44 -5.81
N ALA A 112 9.32 7.77 -4.81
CA ALA A 112 9.99 6.47 -5.01
C ALA A 112 9.01 5.37 -5.46
N VAL A 113 7.79 5.36 -4.93
CA VAL A 113 6.75 4.40 -5.36
C VAL A 113 6.17 4.76 -6.72
N ALA A 114 5.97 6.05 -7.03
CA ALA A 114 5.55 6.47 -8.37
C ALA A 114 6.59 6.08 -9.45
N ALA A 115 7.88 6.20 -9.13
CA ALA A 115 8.97 5.72 -9.99
C ALA A 115 8.93 4.18 -10.18
N PHE A 116 8.76 3.43 -9.09
CA PHE A 116 8.57 1.97 -9.14
C PHE A 116 7.35 1.58 -9.99
N VAL A 117 6.21 2.22 -9.80
CA VAL A 117 4.97 1.93 -10.54
C VAL A 117 5.13 2.21 -12.02
N ALA A 118 5.83 3.28 -12.38
CA ALA A 118 6.15 3.63 -13.76
C ALA A 118 7.16 2.67 -14.43
N GLU A 119 8.04 2.06 -13.65
CA GLU A 119 8.92 0.99 -14.13
C GLU A 119 8.16 -0.34 -14.25
N HIS A 120 7.37 -0.67 -13.23
CA HIS A 120 6.54 -1.87 -13.19
C HIS A 120 5.56 -1.91 -14.36
N ALA A 121 4.82 -0.84 -14.64
CA ALA A 121 3.90 -0.77 -15.77
C ALA A 121 4.60 -0.96 -17.13
N ARG A 122 5.85 -0.48 -17.31
CA ARG A 122 6.63 -0.71 -18.53
C ARG A 122 7.05 -2.16 -18.75
N ASN A 123 7.35 -2.89 -17.68
CA ASN A 123 7.83 -4.28 -17.75
C ASN A 123 6.70 -5.33 -17.64
N ALA A 124 5.62 -5.00 -16.91
CA ALA A 124 4.50 -5.90 -16.61
C ALA A 124 3.23 -5.60 -17.43
N GLY A 125 3.08 -4.37 -17.94
CA GLY A 125 1.81 -3.87 -18.44
C GLY A 125 0.80 -3.52 -17.33
N PRO A 126 -0.51 -3.51 -17.64
CA PRO A 126 -1.56 -3.06 -16.73
C PRO A 126 -1.52 -3.74 -15.35
N THR A 127 -1.44 -2.94 -14.30
CA THR A 127 -1.27 -3.42 -12.92
C THR A 127 -2.30 -2.78 -12.00
N LEU A 128 -3.02 -3.60 -11.22
CA LEU A 128 -4.00 -3.11 -10.27
C LEU A 128 -3.32 -2.86 -8.92
N TYR A 129 -3.58 -1.70 -8.32
CA TYR A 129 -3.16 -1.32 -6.98
C TYR A 129 -4.40 -1.08 -6.11
N PHE A 130 -4.33 -1.46 -4.84
CA PHE A 130 -5.38 -1.21 -3.85
C PHE A 130 -4.78 -0.81 -2.52
N LEU A 131 -5.20 0.33 -1.98
CA LEU A 131 -4.78 0.84 -0.68
C LEU A 131 -5.87 0.61 0.36
N GLY A 132 -5.64 -0.33 1.29
CA GLY A 132 -6.55 -0.60 2.41
C GLY A 132 -6.05 0.02 3.73
N PHE A 133 -6.97 0.43 4.59
CA PHE A 133 -6.71 0.78 5.99
C PHE A 133 -7.27 -0.36 6.87
N SER A 134 -6.40 -1.15 7.51
CA SER A 134 -6.80 -2.38 8.23
C SER A 134 -6.00 -2.57 9.54
N PRO A 135 -6.55 -3.14 10.64
CA PRO A 135 -5.81 -3.25 11.90
C PRO A 135 -4.67 -4.26 11.79
N VAL A 136 -4.82 -5.23 10.89
CA VAL A 136 -3.88 -6.30 10.56
C VAL A 136 -3.41 -6.17 9.10
N PRO A 137 -2.25 -6.74 8.71
CA PRO A 137 -1.81 -6.78 7.32
C PRO A 137 -2.64 -7.79 6.52
N ARG A 138 -3.90 -7.43 6.23
CA ARG A 138 -4.82 -8.16 5.35
C ARG A 138 -5.59 -7.18 4.47
N LEU A 139 -5.93 -7.62 3.26
CA LEU A 139 -6.87 -6.95 2.40
C LEU A 139 -8.22 -6.86 3.11
N THR A 140 -8.85 -5.70 3.04
CA THR A 140 -10.20 -5.49 3.55
C THR A 140 -10.90 -4.60 2.55
N LEU A 141 -11.76 -5.17 1.72
CA LEU A 141 -12.66 -4.37 0.89
C LEU A 141 -13.82 -3.91 1.76
N SER A 142 -14.06 -2.60 1.80
CA SER A 142 -15.39 -2.08 2.12
C SER A 142 -16.31 -2.47 0.96
N SER A 143 -17.41 -3.17 1.21
CA SER A 143 -18.33 -3.60 0.14
C SER A 143 -19.27 -2.47 -0.30
N PRO A 144 -19.52 -2.32 -1.62
CA PRO A 144 -18.70 -2.82 -2.72
C PRO A 144 -17.39 -2.03 -2.85
N PRO A 145 -16.31 -2.62 -3.40
CA PRO A 145 -15.09 -1.85 -3.69
C PRO A 145 -15.44 -0.63 -4.54
N GLY A 146 -14.76 0.50 -4.29
CA GLY A 146 -14.96 1.71 -5.08
C GLY A 146 -14.76 1.44 -6.58
N ARG A 147 -15.44 2.21 -7.44
CA ARG A 147 -15.27 2.11 -8.89
C ARG A 147 -13.79 2.11 -9.26
N LEU A 148 -13.36 1.12 -10.04
CA LEU A 148 -11.99 1.03 -10.55
C LEU A 148 -11.67 2.31 -11.35
N VAL A 149 -10.54 2.94 -11.03
CA VAL A 149 -10.05 4.14 -11.73
C VAL A 149 -8.78 3.80 -12.49
N ALA A 150 -8.74 4.16 -13.77
CA ALA A 150 -7.54 4.06 -14.59
C ALA A 150 -6.66 5.30 -14.40
N TRP A 151 -5.34 5.09 -14.32
CA TRP A 151 -4.31 6.13 -14.29
C TRP A 151 -3.23 5.79 -15.32
N THR A 152 -2.72 6.79 -16.03
CA THR A 152 -1.55 6.56 -16.90
C THR A 152 -0.26 6.60 -16.09
N VAL A 153 0.80 5.96 -16.59
CA VAL A 153 2.17 6.14 -16.05
C VAL A 153 2.58 7.63 -16.00
N ALA A 154 2.14 8.45 -16.95
CA ALA A 154 2.40 9.88 -16.96
C ALA A 154 1.68 10.62 -15.81
N ASP A 155 0.42 10.27 -15.54
CA ASP A 155 -0.34 10.83 -14.41
C ASP A 155 0.27 10.49 -13.07
N VAL A 156 0.69 9.23 -12.88
CA VAL A 156 1.34 8.75 -11.64
C VAL A 156 2.66 9.50 -11.39
N ARG A 157 3.45 9.75 -12.44
CA ARG A 157 4.69 10.55 -12.36
C ARG A 157 4.42 12.03 -12.08
N GLY A 158 3.39 12.61 -12.70
CA GLY A 158 3.05 14.02 -12.53
C GLY A 158 2.38 14.35 -11.18
N ARG A 159 1.78 13.35 -10.52
CA ARG A 159 1.03 13.49 -9.26
C ARG A 159 1.29 12.30 -8.32
N PRO A 160 2.52 12.13 -7.81
CA PRO A 160 2.96 10.93 -7.08
C PRO A 160 2.20 10.70 -5.77
N ASP A 161 1.56 11.74 -5.23
CA ASP A 161 0.77 11.78 -4.00
C ASP A 161 -0.74 11.57 -4.21
N ALA A 162 -1.27 11.75 -5.43
CA ALA A 162 -2.72 11.79 -5.68
C ALA A 162 -3.31 10.47 -6.22
N TRP A 163 -2.50 9.58 -6.80
CA TRP A 163 -2.99 8.41 -7.53
C TRP A 163 -3.44 7.24 -6.63
N LEU A 164 -2.89 7.13 -5.42
CA LEU A 164 -3.30 6.15 -4.41
C LEU A 164 -4.40 6.72 -3.51
N THR A 165 -5.66 6.45 -3.84
CA THR A 165 -6.80 6.73 -2.96
C THR A 165 -7.16 5.49 -2.13
N GLU A 166 -7.46 5.68 -0.84
CA GLU A 166 -7.91 4.62 0.06
C GLU A 166 -9.23 3.97 -0.41
N SER A 167 -9.33 2.65 -0.25
CA SER A 167 -10.49 1.82 -0.62
C SER A 167 -10.93 1.93 -2.09
N ARG A 168 -10.06 2.46 -2.96
CA ARG A 168 -10.30 2.62 -4.39
C ARG A 168 -9.28 1.76 -5.18
N PRO A 169 -9.73 0.75 -5.93
CA PRO A 169 -8.88 0.02 -6.87
C PRO A 169 -8.42 0.96 -7.98
N THR A 170 -7.11 1.05 -8.19
CA THR A 170 -6.47 1.90 -9.20
C THR A 170 -5.70 1.02 -10.18
N LEU A 171 -6.12 1.01 -11.45
CA LEU A 171 -5.40 0.31 -12.53
C LEU A 171 -4.43 1.30 -13.17
N VAL A 172 -3.14 0.99 -13.17
CA VAL A 172 -2.11 1.80 -13.85
C VAL A 172 -1.72 1.14 -15.17
N THR A 173 -1.68 1.95 -16.23
CA THR A 173 -1.35 1.55 -17.62
C THR A 173 -0.29 2.47 -18.23
#